data_AF-A0A5R2N6E7-F1
#
_entry.id   AF-A0A5R2N6E7-F1
#
_cell.length_a   1.000
_cell.length_b   1.000
_cell.length_c   1.000
_cell.angle_alpha   90.00
_cell.angle_beta   90.00
_cell.angle_gamma   90.00
#
_symmetry.space_group_name_H-M   'P 1'
#
loop_
_entity.id
_entity.type
_entity.pdbx_description
1 polymer ?
#
loop_
_entity_poly.entity_id
_entity_poly.type
_entity_poly.pdbx_seq_one_letter_code
_entity_poly.pdbx_strand_id
1 'polypeptide(L)'
;RRKVPTLIHEQNAVMGRANRALAGRVDAIAGGFLPQDESAAGAKTVTTGNPVRPAVLEAARTPYVASTGDEPFRLLVFGGSQGAQFFSDAMPGAVALLSDAQRRRLVITQQARADDVARVKAAYAALGVAVEVSPFFTDMAARIAAAHLVLSRSGASTVSEIAVIGRPALLVPYPFALDHDQAANAAALAAAGGG
;
A
#
# COMPACT_ATOMS: atom_id res chain seq x y z
N ARG A 1 28.17 24.53 -12.29
CA ARG A 1 28.02 23.14 -11.76
C ARG A 1 29.40 22.50 -11.59
N ARG A 2 29.62 21.67 -10.57
CA ARG A 2 30.90 20.97 -10.31
C ARG A 2 31.20 19.76 -11.24
N LYS A 3 30.41 19.55 -12.31
CA LYS A 3 30.50 18.41 -13.24
C LYS A 3 30.50 17.01 -12.58
N VAL A 4 29.90 16.89 -11.40
CA VAL A 4 29.69 15.60 -10.73
C VAL A 4 28.41 14.98 -11.31
N PRO A 5 28.40 13.69 -11.72
CA PRO A 5 27.19 13.00 -12.13
C PRO A 5 26.13 12.98 -11.03
N THR A 6 24.88 13.20 -11.41
CA THR A 6 23.74 13.38 -10.49
C THR A 6 22.52 12.61 -10.96
N LEU A 7 21.81 12.02 -9.99
CA LEU A 7 20.56 11.31 -10.21
C LEU A 7 19.59 11.60 -9.05
N ILE A 8 18.30 11.62 -9.35
CA ILE A 8 17.21 11.55 -8.38
C ILE A 8 16.38 10.28 -8.61
N HIS A 9 15.67 9.83 -7.59
CA HIS A 9 14.66 8.77 -7.69
C HIS A 9 13.27 9.36 -7.47
N GLU A 10 12.35 9.09 -8.39
CA GLU A 10 10.93 9.41 -8.25
C GLU A 10 10.15 8.12 -8.05
N GLN A 11 9.62 7.93 -6.84
CA GLN A 11 8.92 6.70 -6.49
C GLN A 11 7.53 6.64 -7.12
N ASN A 12 6.86 7.79 -7.22
CA ASN A 12 5.46 7.88 -7.60
C ASN A 12 5.27 7.89 -9.11
N ALA A 13 4.03 7.66 -9.54
CA ALA A 13 3.63 7.76 -10.94
C ALA A 13 3.56 9.22 -11.44
N VAL A 14 3.51 10.18 -10.52
CA VAL A 14 3.55 11.62 -10.79
C VAL A 14 4.75 12.21 -10.06
N MET A 15 5.54 13.00 -10.78
CA MET A 15 6.76 13.58 -10.22
C MET A 15 6.45 14.65 -9.18
N GLY A 16 6.93 14.48 -7.96
CA GLY A 16 6.75 15.42 -6.87
C GLY A 16 7.50 16.74 -7.09
N ARG A 17 7.07 17.82 -6.43
CA ARG A 17 7.58 19.18 -6.65
C ARG A 17 9.11 19.31 -6.49
N ALA A 18 9.69 18.66 -5.50
CA ALA A 18 11.13 18.70 -5.25
C ALA A 18 11.91 18.04 -6.41
N ASN A 19 11.48 16.85 -6.83
CA ASN A 19 12.06 16.14 -7.96
C ASN A 19 11.86 16.92 -9.26
N ARG A 20 10.69 17.54 -9.45
CA ARG A 20 10.40 18.42 -10.60
C ARG A 20 11.33 19.62 -10.68
N ALA A 21 11.61 20.28 -9.55
CA ALA A 21 12.55 21.40 -9.48
C ALA A 21 14.00 20.96 -9.79
N LEU A 22 14.36 19.72 -9.46
CA LEU A 22 15.68 19.14 -9.72
C LEU A 22 15.78 18.46 -11.09
N ALA A 23 14.67 18.15 -11.76
CA ALA A 23 14.66 17.40 -13.00
C ALA A 23 15.43 18.13 -14.12
N GLY A 24 15.32 19.45 -14.24
CA GLY A 24 16.17 20.21 -15.18
C GLY A 24 17.68 20.13 -14.89
N ARG A 25 18.05 19.68 -13.69
CA ARG A 25 19.40 19.80 -13.12
C ARG A 25 20.17 18.49 -12.99
N VAL A 26 19.51 17.35 -13.09
CA VAL A 26 20.17 16.04 -12.95
C VAL A 26 20.46 15.39 -14.28
N ASP A 27 21.43 14.48 -14.29
CA ASP A 27 21.87 13.76 -15.47
C ASP A 27 20.94 12.58 -15.78
N ALA A 28 20.32 11.98 -14.75
CA ALA A 28 19.35 10.89 -14.90
C ALA A 28 18.26 10.91 -13.81
N ILE A 29 17.12 10.29 -14.09
CA ILE A 29 16.02 10.09 -13.16
C ILE A 29 15.72 8.59 -13.10
N ALA A 30 15.77 7.99 -11.91
CA ALA A 30 15.28 6.62 -11.73
C ALA A 30 13.78 6.68 -11.40
N GLY A 31 12.94 6.14 -12.29
CA GLY A 31 11.49 6.12 -12.17
C GLY A 31 10.99 4.84 -11.52
N GLY A 32 10.27 4.97 -10.41
CA GLY A 32 9.54 3.92 -9.74
C GLY A 32 8.31 3.50 -10.55
N PHE A 33 7.24 4.30 -10.44
CA PHE A 33 6.07 4.22 -11.34
C PHE A 33 6.09 5.29 -12.43
N LEU A 34 6.99 6.27 -12.35
CA LEU A 34 7.09 7.36 -13.32
C LEU A 34 7.49 6.80 -14.71
N PRO A 35 6.67 6.99 -15.75
CA PRO A 35 6.97 6.48 -17.08
C PRO A 35 8.06 7.33 -17.77
N GLN A 36 8.69 6.73 -18.77
CA GLN A 36 9.39 7.48 -19.80
C GLN A 36 8.36 8.18 -20.70
N ASP A 37 8.62 9.44 -21.06
CA ASP A 37 7.80 10.21 -21.99
C ASP A 37 8.67 11.15 -22.83
N GLU A 38 8.05 11.87 -23.77
CA GLU A 38 8.74 12.79 -24.70
C GLU A 38 9.20 14.09 -24.03
N SER A 39 8.88 14.33 -22.76
CA SER A 39 9.36 15.52 -22.06
C SER A 39 10.87 15.46 -21.81
N ALA A 40 11.49 16.61 -21.58
CA ALA A 40 12.90 16.67 -21.20
C ALA A 40 13.21 15.96 -19.87
N ALA A 41 12.20 15.73 -19.03
CA ALA A 41 12.32 14.90 -17.85
C ALA A 41 12.22 13.41 -18.21
N GLY A 42 11.21 13.02 -18.99
CA GLY A 42 11.00 11.64 -19.45
C GLY A 42 12.15 11.09 -20.27
N ALA A 43 12.76 11.90 -21.14
CA ALA A 43 13.91 11.51 -21.97
C ALA A 43 15.15 11.07 -21.16
N LYS A 44 15.26 11.44 -19.88
CA LYS A 44 16.31 10.99 -18.96
C LYS A 44 15.80 10.11 -17.83
N THR A 45 14.53 9.76 -17.85
CA THR A 45 13.95 8.82 -16.90
C THR A 45 14.32 7.41 -17.33
N VAL A 46 14.73 6.56 -16.40
CA VAL A 46 14.92 5.12 -16.59
C VAL A 46 13.98 4.42 -15.63
N THR A 47 13.09 3.57 -16.13
CA THR A 47 12.19 2.79 -15.28
C THR A 47 12.99 1.72 -14.54
N THR A 48 13.17 1.91 -13.24
CA THR A 48 13.90 0.99 -12.35
C THR A 48 12.99 0.24 -11.41
N GLY A 49 11.75 0.70 -11.25
CA GLY A 49 10.89 0.30 -10.14
C GLY A 49 11.31 0.97 -8.83
N ASN A 50 10.61 0.61 -7.76
CA ASN A 50 10.89 1.09 -6.41
C ASN A 50 11.73 0.06 -5.64
N PRO A 51 12.83 0.49 -4.98
CA PRO A 51 13.58 -0.42 -4.12
C PRO A 51 12.71 -0.85 -2.93
N VAL A 52 12.73 -2.15 -2.64
CA VAL A 52 12.01 -2.74 -1.50
C VAL A 52 12.99 -3.31 -0.48
N ARG A 53 12.54 -3.43 0.77
CA ARG A 53 13.34 -3.96 1.88
C ARG A 53 13.62 -5.46 1.67
N PRO A 54 14.74 -6.01 2.17
CA PRO A 54 15.02 -7.44 2.09
C PRO A 54 13.89 -8.34 2.63
N ALA A 55 13.23 -7.92 3.71
CA ALA A 55 12.09 -8.65 4.27
C ALA A 55 10.90 -8.80 3.29
N VAL A 56 10.73 -7.86 2.34
CA VAL A 56 9.70 -7.93 1.30
C VAL A 56 10.07 -8.97 0.26
N LEU A 57 11.35 -9.04 -0.12
CA LEU A 57 11.86 -10.06 -1.05
C LEU A 57 11.74 -11.47 -0.44
N GLU A 58 12.03 -11.61 0.85
CA GLU A 58 11.82 -12.89 1.55
C GLU A 58 10.33 -13.24 1.66
N ALA A 59 9.47 -12.28 1.99
CA ALA A 59 8.02 -12.48 2.04
C ALA A 59 7.44 -12.88 0.68
N ALA A 60 7.98 -12.36 -0.43
CA ALA A 60 7.57 -12.70 -1.79
C ALA A 60 7.79 -14.18 -2.17
N ARG A 61 8.65 -14.89 -1.43
CA ARG A 61 8.82 -16.35 -1.60
C ARG A 61 7.63 -17.15 -1.06
N THR A 62 6.73 -16.52 -0.29
CA THR A 62 5.55 -17.18 0.28
C THR A 62 4.48 -17.36 -0.81
N PRO A 63 4.06 -18.60 -1.14
CA PRO A 63 3.02 -18.81 -2.13
C PRO A 63 1.70 -18.14 -1.73
N TYR A 64 0.91 -17.73 -2.72
CA TYR A 64 -0.47 -17.33 -2.48
C TYR A 64 -1.36 -18.56 -2.43
N VAL A 65 -2.16 -18.68 -1.37
CA VAL A 65 -3.18 -19.71 -1.21
C VAL A 65 -4.50 -18.98 -0.98
N ALA A 66 -5.45 -19.17 -1.89
CA ALA A 66 -6.78 -18.59 -1.74
C ALA A 66 -7.52 -19.27 -0.59
N SER A 67 -8.28 -18.48 0.18
CA SER A 67 -9.22 -19.04 1.17
C SER A 67 -10.45 -19.58 0.46
N THR A 68 -10.81 -20.82 0.77
CA THR A 68 -11.93 -21.55 0.15
C THR A 68 -12.92 -22.07 1.20
N GLY A 69 -14.13 -22.44 0.78
CA GLY A 69 -15.11 -23.10 1.66
C GLY A 69 -15.42 -22.28 2.92
N ASP A 70 -15.11 -22.84 4.09
CA ASP A 70 -15.26 -22.19 5.40
C ASP A 70 -13.91 -21.78 6.03
N GLU A 71 -12.81 -21.83 5.27
CA GLU A 71 -11.49 -21.45 5.76
C GLU A 71 -11.44 -19.99 6.21
N PRO A 72 -10.58 -19.64 7.18
CA PRO A 72 -10.39 -18.26 7.60
C PRO A 72 -9.99 -17.36 6.44
N PHE A 73 -10.63 -16.21 6.31
CA PHE A 73 -10.28 -15.17 5.37
C PHE A 73 -9.47 -14.08 6.08
N ARG A 74 -8.16 -14.01 5.79
CA ARG A 74 -7.23 -13.05 6.39
C ARG A 74 -7.26 -11.72 5.64
N LEU A 75 -7.76 -10.68 6.30
CA LEU A 75 -7.81 -9.32 5.81
C LEU A 75 -6.77 -8.46 6.56
N LEU A 76 -5.85 -7.85 5.82
CA LEU A 76 -4.88 -6.91 6.38
C LEU A 76 -5.27 -5.48 6.03
N VAL A 77 -5.39 -4.61 7.03
CA VAL A 77 -5.78 -3.20 6.87
C VAL A 77 -4.70 -2.27 7.41
N PHE A 78 -4.16 -1.37 6.59
CA PHE A 78 -3.20 -0.35 7.05
C PHE A 78 -3.14 0.89 6.15
N GLY A 79 -2.80 2.06 6.69
CA GLY A 79 -2.81 3.30 5.91
C GLY A 79 -1.73 4.32 6.23
N GLY A 80 -0.70 3.93 6.99
CA GLY A 80 0.23 4.89 7.59
C GLY A 80 -0.45 5.82 8.61
N SER A 81 0.28 6.80 9.14
CA SER A 81 -0.18 7.67 10.24
C SER A 81 -1.47 8.46 9.91
N GLN A 82 -1.64 8.87 8.64
CA GLN A 82 -2.81 9.63 8.19
C GLN A 82 -3.96 8.73 7.73
N GLY A 83 -3.67 7.55 7.14
CA GLY A 83 -4.72 6.62 6.68
C GLY A 83 -5.32 5.75 7.78
N ALA A 84 -4.61 5.56 8.90
CA ALA A 84 -5.06 4.71 10.00
C ALA A 84 -6.42 5.16 10.58
N GLN A 85 -6.65 6.47 10.76
CA GLN A 85 -7.90 6.97 11.32
C GLN A 85 -9.10 6.70 10.39
N PHE A 86 -8.95 6.96 9.09
CA PHE A 86 -10.00 6.68 8.10
C PHE A 86 -10.44 5.21 8.16
N PHE A 87 -9.48 4.28 8.21
CA PHE A 87 -9.81 2.86 8.31
C PHE A 87 -10.38 2.47 9.67
N SER A 88 -9.94 3.10 10.78
CA SER A 88 -10.56 2.91 12.10
C SER A 88 -12.05 3.24 12.09
N ASP A 89 -12.46 4.24 11.31
CA ASP A 89 -13.85 4.68 11.24
C ASP A 89 -14.69 3.88 10.23
N ALA A 90 -14.13 3.62 9.05
CA ALA A 90 -14.88 2.98 7.96
C ALA A 90 -15.01 1.46 8.14
N MET A 91 -13.98 0.78 8.63
CA MET A 91 -13.91 -0.67 8.54
C MET A 91 -14.92 -1.42 9.41
N PRO A 92 -15.19 -1.05 10.68
CA PRO A 92 -16.22 -1.73 11.45
C PRO A 92 -17.60 -1.62 10.80
N GLY A 93 -17.94 -0.46 10.24
CA GLY A 93 -19.19 -0.25 9.50
C GLY A 93 -19.28 -1.13 8.25
N ALA A 94 -18.20 -1.23 7.47
CA ALA A 94 -18.16 -2.10 6.30
C ALA A 94 -18.30 -3.59 6.66
N VAL A 95 -17.66 -4.02 7.74
CA VAL A 95 -17.73 -5.42 8.22
C VAL A 95 -19.12 -5.75 8.79
N ALA A 96 -19.83 -4.78 9.34
CA ALA A 96 -21.21 -4.95 9.80
C ALA A 96 -22.20 -5.26 8.65
N LEU A 97 -21.85 -4.92 7.40
CA LEU A 97 -22.67 -5.22 6.22
C LEU A 97 -22.50 -6.66 5.72
N LEU A 98 -21.48 -7.38 6.17
CA LEU A 98 -21.25 -8.77 5.79
C LEU A 98 -22.28 -9.70 6.45
N SER A 99 -22.61 -10.81 5.78
CA SER A 99 -23.41 -11.86 6.40
C SER A 99 -22.69 -12.49 7.61
N ASP A 100 -23.43 -13.11 8.53
CA ASP A 100 -22.85 -13.81 9.66
C ASP A 100 -21.86 -14.90 9.26
N ALA A 101 -22.14 -15.62 8.16
CA ALA A 101 -21.24 -16.65 7.64
C ALA A 101 -19.90 -16.06 7.19
N GLN A 102 -19.91 -14.90 6.52
CA GLN A 102 -18.70 -14.20 6.11
C GLN A 102 -17.95 -13.63 7.32
N ARG A 103 -18.65 -13.01 8.28
CA ARG A 103 -18.03 -12.45 9.50
C ARG A 103 -17.30 -13.51 10.32
N ARG A 104 -17.90 -14.69 10.52
CA ARG A 104 -17.30 -15.78 11.30
C ARG A 104 -15.97 -16.29 10.73
N ARG A 105 -15.78 -16.19 9.42
CA ARG A 105 -14.55 -16.60 8.75
C ARG A 105 -13.49 -15.50 8.75
N LEU A 106 -13.87 -14.25 9.00
CA LEU A 106 -12.98 -13.11 8.84
C LEU A 106 -11.98 -13.02 10.00
N VAL A 107 -10.70 -12.95 9.66
CA VAL A 107 -9.59 -12.69 10.59
C VAL A 107 -8.93 -11.40 10.14
N ILE A 108 -9.06 -10.34 10.95
CA ILE A 108 -8.59 -9.01 10.59
C ILE A 108 -7.30 -8.69 11.34
N THR A 109 -6.29 -8.23 10.63
CA THR A 109 -5.17 -7.49 11.21
C THR A 109 -5.31 -6.03 10.78
N GLN A 110 -5.39 -5.09 11.73
CA GLN A 110 -5.55 -3.68 11.43
C GLN A 110 -4.53 -2.81 12.14
N GLN A 111 -3.84 -1.97 11.38
CA GLN A 111 -3.08 -0.85 11.92
C GLN A 111 -4.02 0.33 12.19
N ALA A 112 -4.07 0.79 13.44
CA ALA A 112 -4.87 1.95 13.87
C ALA A 112 -3.97 3.02 14.50
N ARG A 113 -4.49 4.20 14.87
CA ARG A 113 -3.75 5.09 15.77
C ARG A 113 -3.82 4.56 17.19
N ALA A 114 -2.84 4.89 18.03
CA ALA A 114 -2.81 4.45 19.43
C ALA A 114 -4.14 4.73 20.16
N ASP A 115 -4.68 5.94 19.98
CA ASP A 115 -5.93 6.39 20.60
C ASP A 115 -7.18 5.68 20.05
N ASP A 116 -7.09 5.11 18.83
CA ASP A 116 -8.21 4.39 18.20
C ASP A 116 -8.24 2.90 18.54
N VAL A 117 -7.13 2.31 19.02
CA VAL A 117 -6.99 0.84 19.17
C VAL A 117 -8.13 0.26 20.00
N ALA A 118 -8.41 0.85 21.17
CA ALA A 118 -9.44 0.35 22.09
C ALA A 118 -10.83 0.39 21.45
N ARG A 119 -11.16 1.51 20.79
CA ARG A 119 -12.44 1.73 20.10
C ARG A 119 -12.63 0.74 18.95
N VAL A 120 -11.62 0.55 18.12
CA VAL A 120 -11.68 -0.37 16.96
C VAL A 120 -11.82 -1.81 17.42
N LYS A 121 -11.07 -2.24 18.45
CA LYS A 121 -11.22 -3.59 19.03
C LYS A 121 -12.63 -3.83 19.57
N ALA A 122 -13.19 -2.86 20.30
CA ALA A 122 -14.55 -2.96 20.83
C ALA A 122 -15.60 -3.07 19.71
N ALA A 123 -15.45 -2.28 18.64
CA ALA A 123 -16.35 -2.32 17.50
C ALA A 123 -16.35 -3.68 16.78
N TYR A 124 -15.18 -4.29 16.57
CA TYR A 124 -15.09 -5.64 16.00
C TYR A 124 -15.57 -6.74 16.92
N ALA A 125 -15.34 -6.62 18.23
CA ALA A 125 -15.84 -7.57 19.22
C ALA A 125 -17.37 -7.62 19.23
N ALA A 126 -18.03 -6.46 19.12
CA ALA A 126 -19.49 -6.38 18.99
C ALA A 126 -20.04 -7.06 17.72
N LEU A 127 -19.20 -7.22 16.69
CA LEU A 127 -19.53 -7.91 15.44
C LEU A 127 -19.13 -9.39 15.44
N GLY A 128 -18.52 -9.90 16.53
CA GLY A 128 -18.06 -11.29 16.65
C GLY A 128 -16.89 -11.62 15.71
N VAL A 129 -16.06 -10.64 15.35
CA VAL A 129 -14.95 -10.83 14.40
C VAL A 129 -13.62 -10.92 15.15
N ALA A 130 -12.80 -11.91 14.78
CA ALA A 130 -11.45 -12.05 15.31
C ALA A 130 -10.54 -10.95 14.74
N VAL A 131 -9.94 -10.14 15.63
CA VAL A 131 -9.10 -9.01 15.21
C VAL A 131 -7.81 -8.89 16.02
N GLU A 132 -6.73 -8.53 15.34
CA GLU A 132 -5.52 -7.98 15.91
C GLU A 132 -5.40 -6.49 15.51
N VAL A 133 -5.49 -5.59 16.49
CA VAL A 133 -5.33 -4.14 16.26
C VAL A 133 -4.11 -3.63 17.02
N SER A 134 -3.23 -2.92 16.31
CA SER A 134 -1.99 -2.34 16.86
C SER A 134 -1.68 -0.98 16.23
N PRO A 135 -1.00 -0.05 16.94
CA PRO A 135 -0.51 1.17 16.31
C PRO A 135 0.60 0.91 15.29
N PHE A 136 1.34 -0.19 15.46
CA PHE A 136 2.50 -0.51 14.65
C PHE A 136 2.75 -2.02 14.59
N PHE A 137 3.24 -2.49 13.44
CA PHE A 137 3.69 -3.86 13.23
C PHE A 137 5.11 -3.83 12.65
N THR A 138 6.05 -4.52 13.29
CA THR A 138 7.44 -4.62 12.84
C THR A 138 7.62 -5.58 11.67
N ASP A 139 6.68 -6.50 11.48
CA ASP A 139 6.69 -7.64 10.57
C ASP A 139 5.72 -7.47 9.38
N MET A 140 5.49 -6.24 8.93
CA MET A 140 4.48 -5.92 7.91
C MET A 140 4.61 -6.73 6.62
N ALA A 141 5.83 -7.02 6.15
CA ALA A 141 6.04 -7.81 4.94
C ALA A 141 5.48 -9.24 5.08
N ALA A 142 5.71 -9.89 6.23
CA ALA A 142 5.18 -11.22 6.52
C ALA A 142 3.64 -11.19 6.62
N ARG A 143 3.09 -10.12 7.21
CA ARG A 143 1.63 -9.93 7.31
C ARG A 143 0.98 -9.73 5.94
N ILE A 144 1.61 -8.97 5.05
CA ILE A 144 1.17 -8.84 3.66
C ILE A 144 1.16 -10.23 3.02
N ALA A 145 2.27 -10.99 3.09
CA ALA A 145 2.35 -12.33 2.49
C ALA A 145 1.28 -13.30 3.02
N ALA A 146 0.94 -13.22 4.30
CA ALA A 146 -0.09 -14.06 4.92
C ALA A 146 -1.54 -13.62 4.62
N ALA A 147 -1.74 -12.42 4.10
CA ALA A 147 -3.08 -11.89 3.82
C ALA A 147 -3.67 -12.49 2.54
N HIS A 148 -4.99 -12.74 2.56
CA HIS A 148 -5.74 -13.08 1.35
C HIS A 148 -6.18 -11.83 0.60
N LEU A 149 -6.39 -10.72 1.32
CA LEU A 149 -6.65 -9.40 0.77
C LEU A 149 -5.96 -8.35 1.65
N VAL A 150 -5.31 -7.39 0.98
CA VAL A 150 -4.78 -6.19 1.61
C VAL A 150 -5.71 -5.02 1.33
N LEU A 151 -5.98 -4.20 2.33
CA LEU A 151 -6.73 -2.95 2.18
C LEU A 151 -5.87 -1.82 2.71
N SER A 152 -5.42 -0.93 1.82
CA SER A 152 -4.43 0.08 2.20
C SER A 152 -4.54 1.39 1.45
N ARG A 153 -3.79 2.39 1.90
CA ARG A 153 -3.46 3.55 1.06
C ARG A 153 -2.54 3.13 -0.08
N SER A 154 -2.44 3.96 -1.12
CA SER A 154 -1.65 3.70 -2.33
C SER A 154 -0.41 4.59 -2.43
N GLY A 155 0.33 4.75 -1.33
CA GLY A 155 1.67 5.32 -1.38
C GLY A 155 2.61 4.43 -2.21
N ALA A 156 3.58 5.03 -2.92
CA ALA A 156 4.41 4.29 -3.86
C ALA A 156 5.12 3.09 -3.23
N SER A 157 5.68 3.23 -2.02
CA SER A 157 6.33 2.11 -1.32
C SER A 157 5.33 1.00 -1.00
N THR A 158 4.13 1.32 -0.52
CA THR A 158 3.08 0.34 -0.21
C THR A 158 2.65 -0.43 -1.45
N VAL A 159 2.34 0.27 -2.54
CA VAL A 159 1.96 -0.37 -3.82
C VAL A 159 3.08 -1.28 -4.32
N SER A 160 4.33 -0.86 -4.19
CA SER A 160 5.49 -1.65 -4.60
C SER A 160 5.69 -2.89 -3.75
N GLU A 161 5.56 -2.79 -2.42
CA GLU A 161 5.67 -3.96 -1.53
C GLU A 161 4.56 -4.98 -1.80
N ILE A 162 3.32 -4.53 -2.00
CA ILE A 162 2.18 -5.40 -2.36
C ILE A 162 2.42 -6.08 -3.70
N ALA A 163 2.86 -5.33 -4.72
CA ALA A 163 3.13 -5.87 -6.05
C ALA A 163 4.25 -6.91 -6.04
N VAL A 164 5.34 -6.65 -5.30
CA VAL A 164 6.47 -7.59 -5.17
C VAL A 164 6.06 -8.87 -4.44
N ILE A 165 5.26 -8.77 -3.37
CA ILE A 165 4.79 -9.96 -2.63
C ILE A 165 3.68 -10.70 -3.40
N GLY A 166 2.99 -10.01 -4.30
CA GLY A 166 1.94 -10.57 -5.15
C GLY A 166 0.69 -10.92 -4.36
N ARG A 167 0.07 -9.93 -3.69
CA ARG A 167 -1.20 -10.12 -2.96
C ARG A 167 -2.32 -9.29 -3.58
N PRO A 168 -3.57 -9.80 -3.62
CA PRO A 168 -4.74 -8.99 -3.96
C PRO A 168 -4.86 -7.78 -3.03
N ALA A 169 -5.22 -6.61 -3.57
CA ALA A 169 -5.20 -5.40 -2.78
C ALA A 169 -6.21 -4.31 -3.17
N LEU A 170 -7.17 -4.03 -2.28
CA LEU A 170 -8.05 -2.88 -2.42
C LEU A 170 -7.33 -1.61 -1.94
N LEU A 171 -6.94 -0.79 -2.91
CA LEU A 171 -6.23 0.47 -2.68
C LEU A 171 -7.21 1.63 -2.54
N VAL A 172 -7.09 2.41 -1.46
CA VAL A 172 -7.91 3.60 -1.18
C VAL A 172 -7.00 4.84 -1.20
N PRO A 173 -6.89 5.57 -2.33
CA PRO A 173 -6.03 6.74 -2.44
C PRO A 173 -6.35 7.82 -1.41
N TYR A 174 -5.33 8.51 -0.90
CA TYR A 174 -5.51 9.65 -0.01
C TYR A 174 -6.06 10.86 -0.79
N PRO A 175 -7.25 11.39 -0.43
CA PRO A 175 -7.93 12.41 -1.23
C PRO A 175 -7.26 13.78 -1.21
N PHE A 176 -6.45 14.07 -0.19
CA PHE A 176 -5.76 15.36 -0.04
C PHE A 176 -4.29 15.32 -0.49
N ALA A 177 -3.90 14.32 -1.29
CA ALA A 177 -2.57 14.30 -1.89
C ALA A 177 -2.46 15.46 -2.90
N LEU A 178 -1.63 16.45 -2.59
CA LEU A 178 -1.51 17.71 -3.34
C LEU A 178 -1.23 17.50 -4.85
N ASP A 179 -0.58 16.41 -5.22
CA ASP A 179 -0.19 16.11 -6.59
C ASP A 179 -0.92 14.86 -7.17
N HIS A 180 -1.97 14.34 -6.49
CA HIS A 180 -2.75 13.14 -6.86
C HIS A 180 -1.93 11.84 -7.01
N ASP A 181 -0.68 11.82 -6.53
CA ASP A 181 0.28 10.74 -6.71
C ASP A 181 -0.27 9.36 -6.28
N GLN A 182 -1.06 9.29 -5.21
CA GLN A 182 -1.61 8.02 -4.73
C GLN A 182 -2.64 7.40 -5.68
N ALA A 183 -3.47 8.22 -6.34
CA ALA A 183 -4.43 7.72 -7.31
C ALA A 183 -3.70 7.17 -8.55
N ALA A 184 -2.66 7.88 -9.00
CA ALA A 184 -1.83 7.45 -10.11
C ALA A 184 -1.04 6.17 -9.80
N ASN A 185 -0.50 6.02 -8.59
CA ASN A 185 0.17 4.79 -8.16
C ASN A 185 -0.79 3.59 -8.15
N ALA A 186 -2.01 3.77 -7.64
CA ALA A 186 -3.03 2.71 -7.66
C ALA A 186 -3.43 2.35 -9.09
N ALA A 187 -3.64 3.35 -9.95
CA ALA A 187 -3.97 3.15 -11.35
C ALA A 187 -2.86 2.41 -12.12
N ALA A 188 -1.59 2.68 -11.82
CA ALA A 188 -0.45 1.97 -12.42
C ALA A 188 -0.48 0.46 -12.08
N LEU A 189 -0.80 0.10 -10.83
CA LEU A 189 -0.95 -1.31 -10.45
C LEU A 189 -2.18 -1.94 -11.11
N ALA A 190 -3.31 -1.23 -11.12
CA ALA A 190 -4.56 -1.66 -11.78
C ALA A 190 -4.39 -1.94 -13.27
N ALA A 191 -3.66 -1.08 -13.99
CA ALA A 191 -3.36 -1.25 -15.40
C ALA A 191 -2.52 -2.51 -15.68
N ALA A 192 -1.72 -2.97 -14.71
CA ALA A 192 -0.96 -4.21 -14.80
C ALA A 192 -1.77 -5.46 -14.38
N GLY A 193 -3.07 -5.31 -14.08
CA GLY A 193 -3.94 -6.41 -13.62
C GLY A 193 -3.84 -6.72 -12.12
N GLY A 194 -3.11 -5.90 -11.36
CA GLY A 194 -3.03 -6.01 -9.90
C GLY A 194 -3.98 -5.04 -9.20
N GLY A 195 -4.41 -5.36 -7.98
CA GLY A 195 -5.41 -4.60 -7.22
C GLY A 195 -6.45 -5.52 -6.60
#